data_AF-A0A7W6RR26-F1
#
_entry.id   AF-A0A7W6RR26-F1
#
_cell.length_a   1.000
_cell.length_b   1.000
_cell.length_c   1.000
_cell.angle_alpha   90.00
_cell.angle_beta   90.00
_cell.angle_gamma   90.00
#
_symmetry.space_group_name_H-M   'P 1'
#
loop_
_entity.id
_entity.type
_entity.pdbx_description
1 polymer ?
#
loop_
_entity_poly.entity_id
_entity_poly.type
_entity_poly.pdbx_seq_one_letter_code
_entity_poly.pdbx_strand_id
1 'polypeptide(L)'
;MLASGGILVGCQSSGFDSLAAYGDSAKTVEDDSAVAFYKNDELITTGKLQFQEKNYGKSYAIYKRAVNVFPEDPAAWLGFAASADMVGRFDSSDRAYRELARMIGKTPVYYNNIGYSHLLRGDLPNARRYFLKAYELDPANEVTARNLELLKNSVNFAQRR
;
A
#
# COMPACT_ATOMS: atom_id res chain seq x y z
N MET A 1 35.24 -40.53 -9.39
CA MET A 1 35.13 -39.24 -8.68
C MET A 1 33.70 -38.73 -8.84
N LEU A 2 33.16 -38.04 -7.83
CA LEU A 2 31.79 -37.50 -7.85
C LEU A 2 31.77 -36.14 -8.56
N ALA A 3 30.77 -35.92 -9.41
CA ALA A 3 30.49 -34.63 -10.04
C ALA A 3 29.16 -34.07 -9.49
N SER A 4 29.21 -33.55 -8.27
CA SER A 4 28.06 -32.89 -7.63
C SER A 4 28.10 -31.39 -7.92
N GLY A 5 27.13 -30.87 -8.68
CA GLY A 5 27.12 -29.46 -9.08
C GLY A 5 25.81 -29.04 -9.75
N GLY A 6 24.79 -28.75 -8.94
CA GLY A 6 23.45 -28.41 -9.44
C GLY A 6 22.53 -27.86 -8.35
N ILE A 7 22.95 -26.79 -7.66
CA ILE A 7 22.08 -26.08 -6.73
C ILE A 7 21.17 -25.15 -7.52
N LEU A 8 19.86 -25.40 -7.44
CA LEU A 8 18.82 -24.52 -7.97
C LEU A 8 18.79 -23.23 -7.14
N VAL A 9 19.00 -22.08 -7.79
CA VAL A 9 18.78 -20.78 -7.15
C VAL A 9 17.27 -20.55 -7.06
N GLY A 10 16.74 -20.59 -5.83
CA GLY A 10 15.33 -20.31 -5.57
C GLY A 10 14.96 -18.86 -5.89
N CYS A 11 13.71 -18.65 -6.32
CA CYS A 11 13.18 -17.30 -6.56
C CYS A 11 13.11 -16.52 -5.24
N GLN A 12 13.71 -15.33 -5.19
CA GLN A 12 13.62 -14.45 -4.02
C GLN A 12 12.26 -13.76 -3.99
N SER A 13 11.36 -14.20 -3.09
CA SER A 13 10.11 -13.51 -2.76
C SER A 13 10.37 -12.40 -1.73
N SER A 14 11.12 -11.38 -2.12
CA SER A 14 11.65 -10.36 -1.20
C SER A 14 10.75 -9.12 -1.04
N GLY A 15 10.20 -8.92 0.16
CA GLY A 15 10.09 -7.56 0.74
C GLY A 15 8.78 -6.77 0.56
N PHE A 16 7.62 -7.41 0.32
CA PHE A 16 6.35 -6.68 0.12
C PHE A 16 5.32 -6.75 1.25
N ASP A 17 5.53 -7.58 2.28
CA ASP A 17 4.52 -7.85 3.32
C ASP A 17 4.16 -6.63 4.18
N SER A 18 5.08 -5.66 4.30
CA SER A 18 4.84 -4.38 4.97
C SER A 18 3.81 -3.50 4.26
N LEU A 19 3.60 -3.69 2.94
CA LEU A 19 2.78 -2.83 2.08
C LEU A 19 1.29 -3.20 2.06
N ALA A 20 0.90 -4.36 2.62
CA ALA A 20 -0.52 -4.72 2.76
C ALA A 20 -1.24 -3.89 3.85
N ALA A 21 -0.49 -3.27 4.77
CA ALA A 21 -0.97 -2.83 6.08
C ALA A 21 -1.77 -1.51 6.13
N TYR A 22 -2.30 -1.03 5.00
CA TYR A 22 -3.15 0.17 4.92
C TYR A 22 -4.58 -0.13 4.45
N GLY A 23 -4.86 -1.36 4.00
CA GLY A 23 -6.23 -1.88 3.89
C GLY A 23 -6.70 -2.44 5.23
N ASP A 24 -8.01 -2.46 5.47
CA ASP A 24 -8.59 -2.98 6.71
C ASP A 24 -8.44 -4.52 6.78
N SER A 25 -7.40 -4.95 7.51
CA SER A 25 -6.97 -6.34 7.73
C SER A 25 -6.13 -6.41 9.01
N ALA A 26 -6.60 -7.11 10.03
CA ALA A 26 -5.91 -7.23 11.31
C ALA A 26 -5.26 -8.62 11.50
N LYS A 27 -3.92 -8.66 11.66
CA LYS A 27 -3.06 -9.85 11.86
C LYS A 27 -2.99 -10.76 10.61
N THR A 28 -2.02 -11.66 10.45
CA THR A 28 -0.79 -12.01 11.22
C THR A 28 0.44 -11.23 10.67
N VAL A 29 1.75 -11.57 10.72
CA VAL A 29 2.57 -12.72 11.16
C VAL A 29 3.70 -12.22 12.09
N GLU A 30 4.94 -12.70 11.95
CA GLU A 30 6.05 -12.60 12.92
C GLU A 30 7.35 -12.07 12.29
N ASP A 31 8.32 -11.79 13.16
CA ASP A 31 9.66 -11.24 12.92
C ASP A 31 10.63 -12.28 12.33
N ASP A 32 11.49 -11.86 11.39
CA ASP A 32 12.91 -12.27 11.34
C ASP A 32 13.71 -11.45 10.30
N SER A 33 14.38 -10.36 10.70
CA SER A 33 15.61 -9.86 10.03
C SER A 33 16.27 -8.68 10.74
N ALA A 34 17.24 -8.96 11.61
CA ALA A 34 18.05 -7.93 12.29
C ALA A 34 19.07 -7.26 11.33
N VAL A 35 18.61 -6.30 10.51
CA VAL A 35 19.46 -5.48 9.63
C VAL A 35 19.16 -3.99 9.81
N ALA A 36 20.09 -3.25 10.42
CA ALA A 36 20.13 -1.78 10.50
C ALA A 36 19.01 -1.05 11.30
N PHE A 37 18.56 -1.61 12.43
CA PHE A 37 18.10 -0.79 13.57
C PHE A 37 19.13 0.34 13.84
N TYR A 38 18.78 1.61 14.11
CA TYR A 38 17.67 2.08 14.94
C TYR A 38 16.95 3.35 14.42
N LYS A 39 17.13 3.77 13.16
CA LYS A 39 16.66 5.11 12.70
C LYS A 39 15.75 5.13 11.48
N ASN A 40 15.75 4.09 10.65
CA ASN A 40 14.90 4.06 9.46
C ASN A 40 13.44 3.75 9.86
N ASP A 41 13.26 2.71 10.67
CA ASP A 41 11.95 2.24 11.10
C ASP A 41 11.21 3.20 12.04
N GLU A 42 11.89 4.16 12.68
CA GLU A 42 11.24 5.07 13.63
C GLU A 42 10.15 5.91 12.94
N LEU A 43 10.44 6.50 11.77
CA LEU A 43 9.44 7.30 11.05
C LEU A 43 8.36 6.42 10.40
N ILE A 44 8.72 5.23 9.91
CA ILE A 44 7.77 4.31 9.28
C ILE A 44 6.81 3.72 10.32
N THR A 45 7.34 3.21 11.43
CA THR A 45 6.57 2.62 12.53
C THR A 45 5.73 3.67 13.25
N THR A 46 6.30 4.84 13.57
CA THR A 46 5.51 5.92 14.21
C THR A 46 4.45 6.47 13.25
N GLY A 47 4.75 6.58 11.95
CA GLY A 47 3.78 6.96 10.92
C GLY A 47 2.62 5.96 10.86
N LYS A 48 2.92 4.66 10.82
CA LYS A 48 1.96 3.56 10.77
C LYS A 48 1.08 3.53 12.01
N LEU A 49 1.67 3.67 13.21
CA LEU A 49 0.94 3.78 14.47
C LEU A 49 -0.01 4.98 14.46
N GLN A 50 0.45 6.17 14.04
CA GLN A 50 -0.45 7.33 13.92
C GLN A 50 -1.52 7.17 12.82
N PHE A 51 -1.32 6.31 11.81
CA PHE A 51 -2.35 5.97 10.84
C PHE A 51 -3.43 5.05 11.44
N GLN A 52 -2.99 4.00 12.16
CA GLN A 52 -3.86 3.02 12.84
C GLN A 52 -4.70 3.69 13.93
N GLU A 53 -4.08 4.58 14.72
CA GLU A 53 -4.75 5.45 15.71
C GLU A 53 -5.59 6.58 15.08
N LYS A 54 -5.84 6.53 13.77
CA LYS A 54 -6.65 7.50 12.98
C LYS A 54 -6.19 8.96 13.12
N ASN A 55 -4.97 9.18 13.59
CA ASN A 55 -4.31 10.48 13.72
C ASN A 55 -3.72 10.92 12.36
N TYR A 56 -4.52 10.87 11.29
CA TYR A 56 -4.08 10.99 9.90
C TYR A 56 -3.28 12.27 9.61
N GLY A 57 -3.59 13.39 10.25
CA GLY A 57 -2.81 14.63 10.14
C GLY A 57 -1.38 14.52 10.69
N LYS A 58 -1.19 13.78 11.80
CA LYS A 58 0.16 13.49 12.34
C LYS A 58 0.87 12.45 11.47
N SER A 59 0.17 11.40 11.04
CA SER A 59 0.72 10.37 10.16
C SER A 59 1.21 10.97 8.83
N TYR A 60 0.42 11.84 8.19
CA TYR A 60 0.81 12.60 7.00
C TYR A 60 2.06 13.46 7.24
N ALA A 61 2.16 14.14 8.39
CA ALA A 61 3.33 14.94 8.73
C ALA A 61 4.60 14.09 8.96
N ILE A 62 4.46 12.89 9.54
CA ILE A 62 5.55 11.94 9.75
C ILE A 62 5.97 11.31 8.42
N TYR A 63 5.05 10.81 7.61
CA TYR A 63 5.39 10.23 6.31
C TYR A 63 5.92 11.26 5.30
N LYS A 64 5.47 12.53 5.37
CA LYS A 64 6.10 13.63 4.61
C LYS A 64 7.57 13.83 5.02
N ARG A 65 7.96 13.52 6.26
CA ARG A 65 9.38 13.47 6.66
C ARG A 65 10.03 12.19 6.16
N ALA A 66 9.38 11.02 6.30
CA ALA A 66 9.92 9.73 5.86
C ALA A 66 10.35 9.76 4.39
N VAL A 67 9.52 10.22 3.45
CA VAL A 67 9.86 10.26 2.01
C VAL A 67 11.01 11.22 1.67
N ASN A 68 11.38 12.15 2.56
CA ASN A 68 12.54 13.03 2.39
C ASN A 68 13.85 12.44 2.97
N VAL A 69 13.75 11.46 3.88
CA VAL A 69 14.93 10.78 4.49
C VAL A 69 15.17 9.42 3.84
N PHE A 70 14.10 8.75 3.41
CA PHE A 70 14.10 7.42 2.77
C PHE A 70 13.38 7.51 1.41
N PRO A 71 13.93 8.27 0.43
CA PRO A 71 13.26 8.50 -0.86
C PRO A 71 13.16 7.24 -1.73
N GLU A 72 13.87 6.16 -1.39
CA GLU A 72 13.86 4.87 -2.10
C GLU A 72 13.08 3.78 -1.33
N ASP A 73 12.44 4.12 -0.19
CA ASP A 73 11.62 3.17 0.58
C ASP A 73 10.15 3.19 0.10
N PRO A 74 9.61 2.08 -0.46
CA PRO A 74 8.22 2.02 -0.87
C PRO A 74 7.23 2.10 0.30
N ALA A 75 7.62 1.72 1.53
CA ALA A 75 6.76 1.84 2.70
C ALA A 75 6.59 3.31 3.13
N ALA A 76 7.64 4.13 3.03
CA ALA A 76 7.57 5.57 3.21
C ALA A 76 6.57 6.22 2.23
N TRP A 77 6.68 5.88 0.94
CA TRP A 77 5.82 6.45 -0.11
C TRP A 77 4.38 5.95 -0.04
N LEU A 78 4.14 4.67 0.24
CA LEU A 78 2.77 4.15 0.42
C LEU A 78 2.10 4.74 1.66
N GLY A 79 2.82 4.80 2.79
CA GLY A 79 2.32 5.45 4.00
C GLY A 79 2.03 6.93 3.80
N PHE A 80 2.84 7.63 3.00
CA PHE A 80 2.57 9.01 2.60
C PHE A 80 1.32 9.14 1.73
N ALA A 81 1.12 8.25 0.76
CA ALA A 81 -0.05 8.23 -0.11
C ALA A 81 -1.34 7.99 0.68
N ALA A 82 -1.41 6.90 1.44
CA ALA A 82 -2.56 6.55 2.27
C ALA A 82 -2.87 7.66 3.30
N SER A 83 -1.84 8.24 3.94
CA SER A 83 -2.03 9.36 4.86
C SER A 83 -2.52 10.63 4.18
N ALA A 84 -2.09 10.89 2.93
CA ALA A 84 -2.55 12.03 2.14
C ALA A 84 -4.02 11.88 1.73
N ASP A 85 -4.45 10.67 1.36
CA ASP A 85 -5.85 10.36 1.05
C ASP A 85 -6.76 10.59 2.26
N MET A 86 -6.39 10.08 3.43
CA MET A 86 -7.18 10.23 4.66
C MET A 86 -7.25 11.66 5.20
N VAL A 87 -6.48 12.61 4.64
CA VAL A 87 -6.60 14.06 4.89
C VAL A 87 -7.04 14.86 3.65
N GLY A 88 -7.56 14.18 2.62
CA GLY A 88 -8.09 14.81 1.40
C GLY A 88 -7.05 15.50 0.50
N ARG A 89 -5.75 15.24 0.71
CA ARG A 89 -4.65 15.87 -0.04
C ARG A 89 -4.30 15.05 -1.28
N PHE A 90 -5.30 14.80 -2.12
CA PHE A 90 -5.22 13.93 -3.29
C PHE A 90 -4.06 14.26 -4.25
N ASP A 91 -3.74 15.54 -4.48
CA ASP A 91 -2.55 15.94 -5.28
C ASP A 91 -1.23 15.36 -4.74
N SER A 92 -1.14 15.16 -3.43
CA SER A 92 0.06 14.59 -2.78
C SER A 92 0.02 13.07 -2.80
N SER A 93 -1.15 12.47 -2.70
CA SER A 93 -1.35 11.04 -2.92
C SER A 93 -1.00 10.63 -4.35
N ASP A 94 -1.45 11.38 -5.36
CA ASP A 94 -1.17 11.11 -6.79
C ASP A 94 0.31 11.27 -7.16
N ARG A 95 1.07 12.08 -6.42
CA ARG A 95 2.54 12.08 -6.51
C ARG A 95 3.14 10.85 -5.82
N ALA A 96 2.69 10.54 -4.60
CA ALA A 96 3.23 9.43 -3.82
C ALA A 96 2.99 8.06 -4.48
N TYR A 97 1.80 7.82 -5.04
CA TYR A 97 1.51 6.64 -5.84
C TYR A 97 2.32 6.57 -7.14
N ARG A 98 2.66 7.72 -7.75
CA ARG A 98 3.52 7.72 -8.94
C ARG A 98 4.94 7.24 -8.61
N GLU A 99 5.53 7.72 -7.52
CA GLU A 99 6.86 7.27 -7.12
C GLU A 99 6.81 5.82 -6.61
N LEU A 100 5.79 5.42 -5.84
CA LEU A 100 5.55 4.02 -5.46
C LEU A 100 5.54 3.09 -6.67
N ALA A 101 4.82 3.45 -7.74
CA ALA A 101 4.74 2.67 -8.97
C ALA A 101 6.08 2.57 -9.75
N ARG A 102 7.08 3.41 -9.45
CA ARG A 102 8.43 3.32 -10.03
C ARG A 102 9.32 2.34 -9.26
N MET A 103 9.12 2.24 -7.94
CA MET A 103 9.86 1.28 -7.09
C MET A 103 9.26 -0.14 -7.17
N ILE A 104 7.96 -0.30 -6.91
CA ILE A 104 7.32 -1.63 -6.84
C ILE A 104 6.67 -2.07 -8.17
N GLY A 105 6.65 -1.21 -9.19
CA GLY A 105 5.92 -1.45 -10.42
C GLY A 105 4.39 -1.38 -10.26
N LYS A 106 3.68 -1.92 -11.25
CA LYS A 106 2.21 -1.93 -11.30
C LYS A 106 1.62 -3.23 -10.73
N THR A 107 1.87 -3.46 -9.44
CA THR A 107 1.44 -4.65 -8.68
C THR A 107 -0.04 -4.62 -8.26
N PRO A 108 -0.61 -5.75 -7.80
CA PRO A 108 -1.92 -5.76 -7.13
C PRO A 108 -1.99 -4.74 -5.97
N VAL A 109 -0.92 -4.64 -5.18
CA VAL A 109 -0.78 -3.69 -4.06
C VAL A 109 -0.91 -2.24 -4.55
N TYR A 110 -0.18 -1.85 -5.61
CA TYR A 110 -0.30 -0.52 -6.20
C TYR A 110 -1.74 -0.24 -6.66
N TYR A 111 -2.32 -1.17 -7.45
CA TYR A 111 -3.65 -0.99 -8.04
C TYR A 111 -4.77 -0.96 -7.00
N ASN A 112 -4.69 -1.76 -5.93
CA ASN A 112 -5.68 -1.76 -4.87
C ASN A 112 -5.64 -0.45 -4.08
N ASN A 113 -4.45 0.03 -3.70
CA ASN A 113 -4.32 1.28 -2.95
C ASN A 113 -4.75 2.51 -3.76
N ILE A 114 -4.30 2.65 -5.02
CA ILE A 114 -4.74 3.77 -5.86
C ILE A 114 -6.25 3.67 -6.22
N GLY A 115 -6.80 2.46 -6.32
CA GLY A 115 -8.25 2.26 -6.44
C GLY A 115 -9.03 2.80 -5.24
N TYR A 116 -8.52 2.60 -4.02
CA TYR A 116 -9.08 3.13 -2.79
C TYR A 116 -8.96 4.66 -2.70
N SER A 117 -7.84 5.22 -3.17
CA SER A 117 -7.65 6.67 -3.31
C SER A 117 -8.66 7.32 -4.27
N HIS A 118 -8.99 6.66 -5.38
CA HIS A 118 -10.06 7.12 -6.29
C HIS A 118 -11.46 6.94 -5.67
N LEU A 119 -11.70 5.89 -4.87
CA LEU A 119 -12.96 5.70 -4.14
C LEU A 119 -13.19 6.83 -3.12
N LEU A 120 -12.18 7.19 -2.33
CA LEU A 120 -12.26 8.24 -1.30
C LEU A 120 -12.57 9.63 -1.87
N ARG A 121 -12.09 9.95 -3.08
CA ARG A 121 -12.41 11.20 -3.79
C ARG A 121 -13.71 11.15 -4.62
N GLY A 122 -14.48 10.07 -4.54
CA GLY A 122 -15.75 9.89 -5.26
C GLY A 122 -15.61 9.53 -6.76
N ASP A 123 -14.40 9.23 -7.23
CA ASP A 123 -14.11 8.83 -8.60
C ASP A 123 -14.33 7.33 -8.79
N LEU A 124 -15.61 6.94 -8.68
CA LEU A 124 -16.07 5.55 -8.80
C LEU A 124 -15.65 4.87 -10.13
N PRO A 125 -15.62 5.55 -11.30
CA PRO A 125 -15.15 4.95 -12.54
C PRO A 125 -13.67 4.54 -12.52
N ASN A 126 -12.75 5.41 -12.06
CA ASN A 126 -11.34 5.05 -11.97
C ASN A 126 -11.08 4.06 -10.83
N ALA A 127 -11.77 4.20 -9.69
CA ALA A 127 -11.73 3.21 -8.61
C ALA A 127 -12.09 1.80 -9.11
N ARG A 128 -13.17 1.68 -9.91
CA ARG A 128 -13.56 0.41 -10.54
C ARG A 128 -12.46 -0.15 -11.44
N ARG A 129 -11.85 0.67 -12.29
CA ARG A 129 -10.78 0.24 -13.20
C ARG A 129 -9.57 -0.29 -12.43
N TYR A 130 -9.16 0.38 -11.36
CA TYR A 130 -7.98 0.00 -10.60
C TYR A 130 -8.22 -1.23 -9.71
N PHE A 131 -9.35 -1.32 -8.99
CA PHE A 131 -9.67 -2.52 -8.20
C PHE A 131 -9.85 -3.76 -9.09
N LEU A 132 -10.48 -3.64 -10.26
CA LEU A 132 -10.54 -4.75 -11.22
C LEU A 132 -9.13 -5.14 -11.70
N LYS A 133 -8.23 -4.18 -11.93
CA LYS A 133 -6.87 -4.51 -12.37
C LYS A 133 -5.99 -5.12 -11.26
N ALA A 134 -6.26 -4.81 -9.99
CA ALA A 134 -5.69 -5.56 -8.87
C ALA A 134 -6.21 -7.02 -8.85
N TYR A 135 -7.52 -7.20 -8.99
CA TYR A 135 -8.18 -8.52 -8.97
C TYR A 135 -7.81 -9.41 -10.16
N GLU A 136 -7.56 -8.84 -11.34
CA GLU A 136 -7.02 -9.54 -12.50
C GLU A 136 -5.60 -10.10 -12.28
N LEU A 137 -4.83 -9.51 -11.36
CA LEU A 137 -3.44 -9.89 -11.09
C LEU A 137 -3.31 -10.76 -9.83
N ASP A 138 -4.20 -10.61 -8.86
CA ASP A 138 -4.34 -11.48 -7.69
C ASP A 138 -5.83 -11.67 -7.35
N PRO A 139 -6.50 -12.70 -7.93
CA PRO A 139 -7.91 -13.00 -7.65
C PRO A 139 -8.16 -13.57 -6.25
N ALA A 140 -7.11 -14.02 -5.54
CA ALA A 140 -7.19 -14.53 -4.18
C ALA A 140 -7.15 -13.40 -3.14
N ASN A 141 -6.89 -12.16 -3.57
CA ASN A 141 -6.73 -11.01 -2.70
C ASN A 141 -8.04 -10.56 -2.04
N GLU A 142 -8.31 -11.03 -0.82
CA GLU A 142 -9.52 -10.67 -0.09
C GLU A 142 -9.70 -9.15 0.08
N VAL A 143 -8.61 -8.40 0.29
CA VAL A 143 -8.67 -6.94 0.47
C VAL A 143 -9.22 -6.28 -0.80
N THR A 144 -8.75 -6.72 -1.97
CA THR A 144 -9.24 -6.27 -3.27
C THR A 144 -10.70 -6.69 -3.51
N ALA A 145 -11.07 -7.90 -3.11
CA ALA A 145 -12.46 -8.38 -3.20
C ALA A 145 -13.43 -7.56 -2.33
N ARG A 146 -13.06 -7.28 -1.07
CA ARG A 146 -13.82 -6.41 -0.15
C ARG A 146 -13.91 -4.98 -0.68
N ASN A 147 -12.85 -4.45 -1.28
CA ASN A 147 -12.87 -3.12 -1.91
C ASN A 147 -13.77 -3.05 -3.15
N LEU A 148 -13.83 -4.11 -3.97
CA LEU A 148 -14.80 -4.24 -5.06
C LEU A 148 -16.25 -4.29 -4.55
N GLU A 149 -16.52 -4.87 -3.38
CA GLU A 149 -17.84 -4.85 -2.75
C GLU A 149 -18.21 -3.47 -2.20
N LEU A 150 -17.30 -2.82 -1.45
CA LEU A 150 -17.46 -1.46 -0.95
C LEU A 150 -17.79 -0.47 -2.09
N LEU A 151 -17.10 -0.60 -3.22
CA LEU A 151 -17.38 0.18 -4.43
C LEU A 151 -18.79 -0.07 -4.99
N LYS A 152 -19.26 -1.34 -5.09
CA LYS A 152 -20.63 -1.64 -5.54
C LYS A 152 -21.66 -0.94 -4.65
N ASN A 153 -21.45 -0.98 -3.33
CA ASN A 153 -22.34 -0.34 -2.37
C ASN A 153 -22.34 1.19 -2.51
N SER A 154 -21.18 1.81 -2.78
CA SER A 154 -21.06 3.23 -3.10
C SER A 154 -21.82 3.63 -4.37
N VAL A 155 -21.64 2.87 -5.48
CA VAL A 155 -22.37 3.09 -6.74
C VAL A 155 -23.88 2.94 -6.55
N ASN A 156 -24.32 1.88 -5.87
CA ASN A 156 -25.74 1.62 -5.58
C ASN A 156 -26.38 2.74 -4.73
N PHE A 157 -25.61 3.38 -3.83
CA PHE A 157 -26.09 4.52 -3.04
C PHE A 157 -26.18 5.80 -3.88
N ALA A 158 -25.19 6.07 -4.73
CA ALA A 158 -25.19 7.21 -5.64
C ALA A 158 -26.33 7.17 -6.66
N GLN A 159 -26.76 5.98 -7.08
CA GLN A 159 -27.90 5.78 -8.00
C GLN A 159 -29.29 5.86 -7.35
N ARG A 160 -29.37 6.07 -6.03
CA ARG A 160 -30.64 6.13 -5.26
C ARG A 160 -30.95 7.53 -4.72
N ARG A 161 -30.29 8.55 -5.25
CA ARG A 161 -30.42 9.97 -4.88
C ARG A 161 -30.77 10.80 -6.11
#